data_AF-A0A318MCD2-F1
#
_entry.id   AF-A0A318MCD2-F1
#
_cell.length_a   1.000
_cell.length_b   1.000
_cell.length_c   1.000
_cell.angle_alpha   90.00
_cell.angle_beta   90.00
_cell.angle_gamma   90.00
#
_symmetry.space_group_name_H-M   'P 1'
#
loop_
_entity.id
_entity.type
_entity.pdbx_description
1 polymer ?
#
loop_
_entity_poly.entity_id
_entity_poly.type
_entity_poly.pdbx_seq_one_letter_code
_entity_poly.pdbx_strand_id
1 'polypeptide(L)'
;MQPPEEKPIYKRVWFWVVIAVVAILAFAVTAGSDIKLTISAPKIETAGISQQLNKMKKTPKDPETPANPNPDDHQAALAKAQDYSEILHKSKQGIYDELTSEDKYTPEAAQYAIDHLKADYNANALAEAKHYQKRMHMSKRGIYDELTSEDKFTPEAAQYAVDNLKADDNAAAHARAKYCLEIRHESKEGIYYDLTTEDKFTPNVAQHAVDNLKADYNATALAAAKDYKKYTNMSPAEIRHQLASQYGGKFTPEEAAYAVQHLNQ
;
A
#
# COMPACT_ATOMS: atom_id res chain seq x y z
N MET A 1 40.07 18.35 -12.13
CA MET A 1 39.13 17.90 -13.17
C MET A 1 38.61 16.53 -12.77
N GLN A 2 37.28 16.39 -12.77
CA GLN A 2 36.38 15.31 -12.32
C GLN A 2 36.47 13.99 -13.16
N PRO A 3 35.65 12.91 -12.96
CA PRO A 3 35.05 12.20 -11.77
C PRO A 3 34.98 10.63 -11.97
N PRO A 4 34.22 9.80 -11.19
CA PRO A 4 32.77 9.65 -11.41
C PRO A 4 31.90 9.59 -10.13
N GLU A 5 30.75 10.25 -10.16
CA GLU A 5 29.60 9.87 -9.33
C GLU A 5 29.06 8.52 -9.82
N GLU A 6 28.88 7.55 -8.91
CA GLU A 6 28.21 6.31 -9.25
C GLU A 6 26.70 6.54 -9.46
N LYS A 7 26.19 5.95 -10.55
CA LYS A 7 24.83 6.14 -11.03
C LYS A 7 23.81 5.57 -10.04
N PRO A 8 22.65 6.23 -9.84
CA PRO A 8 21.62 5.73 -8.95
C PRO A 8 21.05 4.39 -9.44
N ILE A 9 20.67 3.54 -8.47
CA ILE A 9 20.48 2.08 -8.63
C ILE A 9 19.40 1.72 -9.66
N TYR A 10 18.39 2.58 -9.84
CA TYR A 10 17.31 2.42 -10.82
C TYR A 10 17.74 2.47 -12.29
N LYS A 11 18.99 2.85 -12.57
CA LYS A 11 19.57 2.82 -13.94
C LYS A 11 20.21 1.47 -14.30
N ARG A 12 20.24 0.49 -13.39
CA ARG A 12 20.81 -0.84 -13.62
C ARG A 12 19.69 -1.80 -14.06
N VAL A 13 19.83 -2.47 -15.20
CA VAL A 13 18.77 -3.31 -15.82
C VAL A 13 18.21 -4.40 -14.87
N TRP A 14 19.03 -5.00 -14.00
CA TRP A 14 18.58 -5.98 -13.00
C TRP A 14 17.54 -5.44 -11.98
N PHE A 15 17.54 -4.12 -11.72
CA PHE A 15 16.56 -3.47 -10.84
C PHE A 15 15.15 -3.53 -11.43
N TRP A 16 15.01 -3.36 -12.75
CA TRP A 16 13.72 -3.48 -13.45
C TRP A 16 13.25 -4.94 -13.61
N VAL A 17 14.14 -5.93 -13.57
CA VAL A 17 13.78 -7.36 -13.57
C VAL A 17 13.18 -7.78 -12.23
N VAL A 18 13.72 -7.27 -11.12
CA VAL A 18 13.17 -7.52 -9.77
C VAL A 18 11.79 -6.87 -9.62
N ILE A 19 11.61 -5.63 -10.10
CA ILE A 19 10.30 -4.96 -10.08
C ILE A 19 9.28 -5.69 -10.98
N ALA A 20 9.69 -6.18 -12.16
CA ALA A 20 8.80 -6.92 -13.07
C ALA A 20 8.29 -8.24 -12.47
N VAL A 21 9.10 -8.97 -11.69
CA VAL A 21 8.67 -10.20 -11.00
C VAL A 21 7.66 -9.89 -9.88
N VAL A 22 7.86 -8.78 -9.16
CA VAL A 22 6.92 -8.32 -8.13
C VAL A 22 5.59 -7.85 -8.75
N ALA A 23 5.63 -7.20 -9.92
CA ALA A 23 4.42 -6.76 -10.64
C ALA A 23 3.62 -7.93 -11.25
N ILE A 24 4.26 -9.03 -11.66
CA ILE A 24 3.57 -10.21 -12.21
C ILE A 24 2.83 -10.99 -11.11
N LEU A 25 3.36 -11.04 -9.88
CA LEU A 25 2.66 -11.66 -8.75
C LEU A 25 1.48 -10.81 -8.25
N ALA A 26 1.56 -9.48 -8.38
CA ALA A 26 0.40 -8.61 -8.18
C ALA A 26 -0.70 -8.81 -9.26
N PHE A 27 -0.36 -9.35 -10.44
CA PHE A 27 -1.29 -9.63 -11.55
C PHE A 27 -2.00 -10.99 -11.48
N ALA A 28 -1.76 -11.82 -10.45
CA ALA A 28 -2.56 -13.01 -10.18
C ALA A 28 -3.97 -12.69 -9.60
N VAL A 29 -4.45 -11.46 -9.77
CA VAL A 29 -5.85 -11.06 -9.60
C VAL A 29 -6.71 -11.43 -10.82
N THR A 30 -6.14 -11.96 -11.91
CA THR A 30 -6.92 -12.43 -13.07
C THR A 30 -6.51 -13.84 -13.53
N ALA A 31 -6.88 -14.88 -12.79
CA ALA A 31 -6.85 -16.26 -13.30
C ALA A 31 -8.28 -16.81 -13.38
N GLY A 32 -8.91 -16.58 -14.54
CA GLY A 32 -10.06 -17.37 -14.95
C GLY A 32 -9.68 -18.84 -15.00
N SER A 33 -10.19 -19.61 -14.06
CA SER A 33 -10.29 -21.06 -14.14
C SER A 33 -11.65 -21.42 -13.56
N ASP A 34 -12.54 -21.94 -14.41
CA ASP A 34 -13.86 -22.42 -14.00
C ASP A 34 -13.70 -23.59 -13.02
N ILE A 35 -13.69 -23.29 -11.72
CA ILE A 35 -13.84 -24.30 -10.67
C ILE A 35 -15.31 -24.29 -10.25
N LYS A 36 -16.07 -25.30 -10.69
CA LYS A 36 -17.40 -25.60 -10.15
C LYS A 36 -17.24 -26.17 -8.72
N LEU A 37 -17.17 -25.29 -7.74
CA LEU A 37 -17.29 -25.64 -6.32
C LEU A 37 -18.76 -25.63 -5.92
N THR A 38 -19.37 -26.81 -5.84
CA THR A 38 -20.67 -26.98 -5.20
C THR A 38 -20.49 -26.89 -3.69
N ILE A 39 -20.88 -25.76 -3.10
CA ILE A 39 -20.99 -25.60 -1.65
C ILE A 39 -22.46 -25.39 -1.32
N SER A 40 -23.07 -26.33 -0.60
CA SER A 40 -24.37 -26.14 0.03
C SER A 40 -24.25 -25.09 1.14
N ALA A 41 -24.89 -23.94 0.95
CA ALA A 41 -24.98 -22.88 1.96
C ALA A 41 -26.06 -23.22 3.02
N PRO A 42 -25.86 -22.86 4.30
CA PRO A 42 -26.91 -22.94 5.30
C PRO A 42 -27.91 -21.79 5.11
N LYS A 43 -29.19 -22.08 5.34
CA LYS A 43 -30.32 -21.17 5.19
C LYS A 43 -30.30 -20.12 6.30
N ILE A 44 -29.98 -18.87 5.98
CA ILE A 44 -30.16 -17.70 6.85
C ILE A 44 -31.30 -16.85 6.30
N GLU A 45 -32.29 -16.57 7.16
CA GLU A 45 -33.56 -15.92 6.84
C GLU A 45 -33.36 -14.53 6.22
N THR A 46 -33.83 -14.41 4.98
CA THR A 46 -33.63 -13.28 4.06
C THR A 46 -34.82 -12.31 4.09
N ALA A 47 -35.29 -11.92 5.29
CA ALA A 47 -36.43 -11.00 5.41
C ALA A 47 -36.03 -9.56 5.82
N GLY A 48 -34.90 -9.39 6.53
CA GLY A 48 -34.45 -8.07 7.03
C GLY A 48 -33.57 -7.27 6.05
N ILE A 49 -32.93 -7.92 5.08
CA ILE A 49 -31.92 -7.28 4.21
C ILE A 49 -32.55 -6.48 3.06
N SER A 50 -33.72 -6.91 2.56
CA SER A 50 -34.41 -6.23 1.45
C SER A 50 -34.96 -4.83 1.82
N GLN A 51 -35.26 -4.58 3.10
CA GLN A 51 -35.73 -3.24 3.52
C GLN A 51 -34.59 -2.23 3.69
N GLN A 52 -33.36 -2.68 4.00
CA GLN A 52 -32.19 -1.79 4.03
C GLN A 52 -31.64 -1.50 2.62
N LEU A 53 -31.70 -2.46 1.69
CA LEU A 53 -31.29 -2.22 0.29
C LEU A 53 -32.18 -1.18 -0.41
N ASN A 54 -33.48 -1.15 -0.10
CA ASN A 54 -34.41 -0.17 -0.67
C ASN A 54 -34.27 1.24 -0.09
N LYS A 55 -33.59 1.40 1.05
CA LYS A 55 -33.34 2.72 1.66
C LYS A 55 -32.04 3.38 1.16
N MET A 56 -31.17 2.63 0.48
CA MET A 56 -30.00 3.13 -0.27
C MET A 56 -30.28 3.39 -1.76
N LYS A 57 -31.49 3.07 -2.25
CA LYS A 57 -31.91 3.33 -3.63
C LYS A 57 -32.65 4.65 -3.79
N LYS A 58 -32.22 5.67 -3.04
CA LYS A 58 -32.35 7.07 -3.47
C LYS A 58 -30.96 7.54 -3.86
N THR A 59 -30.53 7.06 -5.01
CA THR A 59 -29.51 7.70 -5.83
C THR A 59 -29.95 9.15 -5.99
N PRO A 60 -29.16 10.15 -5.56
CA PRO A 60 -29.14 11.40 -6.30
C PRO A 60 -28.85 10.99 -7.74
N LYS A 61 -29.64 11.47 -8.69
CA LYS A 61 -29.36 11.34 -10.11
C LYS A 61 -27.89 11.75 -10.30
N ASP A 62 -27.01 10.80 -10.62
CA ASP A 62 -25.66 11.14 -11.05
C ASP A 62 -25.81 12.27 -12.06
N PRO A 63 -25.11 13.41 -11.92
CA PRO A 63 -24.91 14.24 -13.08
C PRO A 63 -24.21 13.34 -14.09
N GLU A 64 -24.95 12.91 -15.13
CA GLU A 64 -24.37 12.25 -16.29
C GLU A 64 -23.26 13.18 -16.79
N THR A 65 -22.02 12.91 -16.37
CA THR A 65 -20.86 13.56 -16.94
C THR A 65 -20.84 13.05 -18.39
N PRO A 66 -20.96 13.92 -19.40
CA PRO A 66 -20.92 13.48 -20.78
C PRO A 66 -19.62 12.71 -21.00
N ALA A 67 -19.71 11.56 -21.70
CA ALA A 67 -18.55 10.70 -22.02
C ALA A 67 -17.45 11.42 -22.83
N ASN A 68 -17.70 12.67 -23.23
CA ASN A 68 -16.74 13.57 -23.84
C ASN A 68 -17.09 15.01 -23.36
N PRO A 69 -16.59 15.45 -22.19
CA PRO A 69 -16.81 16.82 -21.75
C PRO A 69 -16.21 17.77 -22.78
N ASN A 70 -16.84 18.93 -22.97
CA ASN A 70 -16.21 20.00 -23.73
C ASN A 70 -14.91 20.40 -22.98
N PRO A 71 -13.72 20.25 -23.57
CA PRO A 71 -12.45 20.50 -22.88
C PRO A 71 -12.32 21.93 -22.32
N ASP A 72 -13.04 22.88 -22.89
CA ASP A 72 -13.04 24.30 -22.47
C ASP A 72 -14.16 24.63 -21.46
N ASP A 73 -14.94 23.64 -21.01
CA ASP A 73 -16.03 23.88 -20.06
C ASP A 73 -15.51 24.05 -18.62
N HIS A 74 -15.31 25.31 -18.27
CA HIS A 74 -14.87 25.75 -16.95
C HIS A 74 -15.78 25.29 -15.79
N GLN A 75 -17.11 25.23 -16.00
CA GLN A 75 -18.04 24.85 -14.94
C GLN A 75 -18.06 23.33 -14.75
N ALA A 76 -17.96 22.57 -15.84
CA ALA A 76 -17.81 21.12 -15.75
C ALA A 76 -16.49 20.72 -15.09
N ALA A 77 -15.38 21.41 -15.43
CA ALA A 77 -14.09 21.23 -14.77
C ALA A 77 -14.15 21.55 -13.27
N LEU A 78 -14.83 22.64 -12.88
CA LEU A 78 -15.02 23.00 -11.47
C LEU A 78 -15.84 21.94 -10.71
N ALA A 79 -16.91 21.41 -11.30
CA ALA A 79 -17.70 20.34 -10.69
C ALA A 79 -16.86 19.07 -10.47
N LYS A 80 -16.03 18.68 -11.45
CA LYS A 80 -15.08 17.56 -11.30
C LYS A 80 -14.03 17.83 -10.22
N ALA A 81 -13.50 19.05 -10.16
CA ALA A 81 -12.56 19.44 -9.12
C ALA A 81 -13.16 19.31 -7.71
N GLN A 82 -14.45 19.59 -7.55
CA GLN A 82 -15.19 19.37 -6.31
C GLN A 82 -15.25 17.89 -5.94
N ASP A 83 -15.64 17.02 -6.88
CA ASP A 83 -15.66 15.57 -6.66
C ASP A 83 -14.28 15.04 -6.25
N TYR A 84 -13.22 15.46 -6.94
CA TYR A 84 -11.85 15.06 -6.62
C TYR A 84 -11.39 15.50 -5.23
N SER A 85 -11.83 16.67 -4.76
CA SER A 85 -11.53 17.14 -3.42
C SER A 85 -12.39 16.43 -2.36
N GLU A 86 -13.70 16.35 -2.56
CA GLU A 86 -14.65 15.92 -1.52
C GLU A 86 -14.70 14.40 -1.36
N ILE A 87 -14.58 13.66 -2.46
CA ILE A 87 -14.71 12.20 -2.49
C ILE A 87 -13.34 11.53 -2.46
N LEU A 88 -12.40 12.07 -3.24
CA LEU A 88 -11.08 11.46 -3.43
C LEU A 88 -9.96 12.17 -2.66
N HIS A 89 -10.29 13.24 -1.93
CA HIS A 89 -9.35 13.96 -1.07
C HIS A 89 -8.03 14.32 -1.77
N LYS A 90 -8.06 14.63 -3.06
CA LYS A 90 -6.84 14.93 -3.81
C LYS A 90 -6.22 16.26 -3.38
N SER A 91 -4.90 16.37 -3.58
CA SER A 91 -4.18 17.64 -3.44
C SER A 91 -4.56 18.63 -4.53
N LYS A 92 -4.26 19.91 -4.32
CA LYS A 92 -4.46 20.95 -5.35
C LYS A 92 -3.81 20.58 -6.69
N GLN A 93 -2.56 20.09 -6.65
CA GLN A 93 -1.86 19.67 -7.86
C GLN A 93 -2.44 18.38 -8.44
N GLY A 94 -2.77 17.41 -7.60
CA GLY A 94 -3.39 16.16 -8.03
C GLY A 94 -4.72 16.36 -8.74
N ILE A 95 -5.53 17.33 -8.30
CA ILE A 95 -6.78 17.71 -8.98
C ILE A 95 -6.49 18.30 -10.37
N TYR A 96 -5.54 19.24 -10.47
CA TYR A 96 -5.16 19.83 -11.75
C TYR A 96 -4.66 18.78 -12.75
N ASP A 97 -3.79 17.88 -12.27
CA ASP A 97 -3.21 16.83 -13.09
C ASP A 97 -4.31 15.91 -13.62
N GLU A 98 -5.24 15.49 -12.77
CA GLU A 98 -6.34 14.60 -13.14
C GLU A 98 -7.31 15.26 -14.15
N LEU A 99 -7.66 16.54 -13.94
CA LEU A 99 -8.51 17.30 -14.87
C LEU A 99 -7.88 17.40 -16.27
N THR A 100 -6.56 17.56 -16.34
CA THR A 100 -5.84 17.70 -17.62
C THR A 100 -5.48 16.34 -18.25
N SER A 101 -5.15 15.33 -17.44
CA SER A 101 -4.69 14.03 -17.92
C SER A 101 -5.82 13.06 -18.19
N GLU A 102 -6.75 12.85 -17.25
CA GLU A 102 -7.80 11.83 -17.39
C GLU A 102 -9.06 12.43 -18.00
N ASP A 103 -9.54 13.56 -17.47
CA ASP A 103 -10.77 14.20 -17.95
C ASP A 103 -10.59 15.02 -19.24
N LYS A 104 -9.34 15.25 -19.66
CA LYS A 104 -8.96 15.96 -20.90
C LYS A 104 -9.46 17.41 -20.99
N TYR A 105 -9.68 18.09 -19.87
CA TYR A 105 -9.91 19.54 -19.87
C TYR A 105 -8.66 20.30 -20.32
N THR A 106 -8.85 21.47 -20.90
CA THR A 106 -7.73 22.35 -21.25
C THR A 106 -7.05 22.87 -19.98
N PRO A 107 -5.74 23.19 -20.04
CA PRO A 107 -5.03 23.81 -18.91
C PRO A 107 -5.74 25.03 -18.34
N GLU A 108 -6.37 25.83 -19.20
CA GLU A 108 -7.14 27.01 -18.83
C GLU A 108 -8.40 26.65 -18.03
N ALA A 109 -9.16 25.64 -18.46
CA ALA A 109 -10.34 25.16 -17.74
C ALA A 109 -9.99 24.51 -16.40
N ALA A 110 -8.91 23.73 -16.36
CA ALA A 110 -8.39 23.13 -15.12
C ALA A 110 -7.88 24.20 -14.14
N GLN A 111 -7.15 25.22 -14.63
CA GLN A 111 -6.70 26.32 -13.79
C GLN A 111 -7.89 27.14 -13.26
N TYR A 112 -8.89 27.41 -14.11
CA TYR A 112 -10.13 28.04 -13.67
C TYR A 112 -10.78 27.24 -12.54
N ALA A 113 -10.90 25.92 -12.68
CA ALA A 113 -11.47 25.06 -11.66
C ALA A 113 -10.68 25.15 -10.33
N ILE A 114 -9.36 25.09 -10.38
CA ILE A 114 -8.47 25.21 -9.22
C ILE A 114 -8.59 26.58 -8.53
N ASP A 115 -8.70 27.66 -9.30
CA ASP A 115 -8.80 29.02 -8.75
C ASP A 115 -10.16 29.31 -8.10
N HIS A 116 -11.21 28.62 -8.55
CA HIS A 116 -12.58 28.80 -8.05
C HIS A 116 -13.01 27.71 -7.05
N LEU A 117 -12.22 26.64 -6.91
CA LEU A 117 -12.46 25.59 -5.93
C LEU A 117 -12.16 26.08 -4.52
N LYS A 118 -13.18 26.02 -3.65
CA LYS A 118 -13.04 26.31 -2.21
C LYS A 118 -12.83 25.02 -1.44
N ALA A 119 -11.63 24.44 -1.56
CA ALA A 119 -11.26 23.21 -0.87
C ALA A 119 -10.40 23.47 0.37
N ASP A 120 -10.58 22.63 1.40
CA ASP A 120 -9.66 22.54 2.53
C ASP A 120 -8.63 21.43 2.25
N TYR A 121 -7.51 21.80 1.63
CA TYR A 121 -6.46 20.85 1.28
C TYR A 121 -5.75 20.23 2.49
N ASN A 122 -5.80 20.89 3.65
CA ASN A 122 -5.29 20.32 4.89
C ASN A 122 -6.21 19.20 5.39
N ALA A 123 -7.52 19.39 5.28
CA ALA A 123 -8.49 18.34 5.57
C ALA A 123 -8.35 17.15 4.60
N ASN A 124 -8.14 17.41 3.31
CA ASN A 124 -7.88 16.37 2.31
C ASN A 124 -6.62 15.56 2.66
N ALA A 125 -5.49 16.23 2.94
CA ALA A 125 -4.25 15.56 3.33
C ALA A 125 -4.43 14.71 4.61
N LEU A 126 -5.17 15.22 5.60
CA LEU A 126 -5.48 14.48 6.82
C LEU A 126 -6.38 13.26 6.56
N ALA A 127 -7.28 13.33 5.59
CA ALA A 127 -8.10 12.19 5.20
C ALA A 127 -7.24 11.09 4.57
N GLU A 128 -6.34 11.43 3.65
CA GLU A 128 -5.40 10.47 3.05
C GLU A 128 -4.42 9.91 4.08
N ALA A 129 -3.89 10.74 4.98
CA ALA A 129 -3.05 10.25 6.08
C ALA A 129 -3.75 9.18 6.94
N LYS A 130 -5.04 9.36 7.24
CA LYS A 130 -5.84 8.35 7.95
C LYS A 130 -6.04 7.09 7.12
N HIS A 131 -6.24 7.24 5.81
CA HIS A 131 -6.38 6.11 4.90
C HIS A 131 -5.09 5.26 4.87
N TYR A 132 -3.94 5.88 4.63
CA TYR A 132 -2.63 5.21 4.64
C TYR A 132 -2.35 4.51 5.96
N GLN A 133 -2.58 5.20 7.08
CA GLN A 133 -2.38 4.57 8.38
C GLN A 133 -3.29 3.35 8.58
N LYS A 134 -4.58 3.46 8.25
CA LYS A 134 -5.57 2.41 8.53
C LYS A 134 -5.40 1.20 7.63
N ARG A 135 -5.05 1.41 6.36
CA ARG A 135 -5.03 0.37 5.33
C ARG A 135 -3.64 -0.20 5.08
N MET A 136 -2.62 0.64 5.17
CA MET A 136 -1.24 0.27 4.86
C MET A 136 -0.34 0.22 6.10
N HIS A 137 -0.82 0.65 7.28
CA HIS A 137 -0.06 0.67 8.52
C HIS A 137 1.24 1.48 8.43
N MET A 138 1.25 2.52 7.60
CA MET A 138 2.42 3.36 7.36
C MET A 138 2.77 4.18 8.61
N SER A 139 4.07 4.45 8.78
CA SER A 139 4.56 5.40 9.78
C SER A 139 4.18 6.83 9.40
N LYS A 140 4.16 7.75 10.37
CA LYS A 140 3.99 9.19 10.09
C LYS A 140 4.99 9.71 9.06
N ARG A 141 6.25 9.27 9.12
CA ARG A 141 7.29 9.70 8.16
C ARG A 141 6.99 9.17 6.76
N GLY A 142 6.59 7.90 6.65
CA GLY A 142 6.18 7.30 5.38
C GLY A 142 4.96 8.00 4.79
N ILE A 143 3.95 8.30 5.61
CA ILE A 143 2.76 9.05 5.20
C ILE A 143 3.12 10.45 4.69
N TYR A 144 3.99 11.17 5.40
CA TYR A 144 4.46 12.48 4.92
C TYR A 144 5.12 12.37 3.55
N ASP A 145 6.03 11.39 3.38
CA ASP A 145 6.74 11.22 2.11
C ASP A 145 5.75 10.94 0.98
N GLU A 146 4.83 9.99 1.17
CA GLU A 146 3.80 9.62 0.20
C GLU A 146 2.92 10.81 -0.20
N LEU A 147 2.41 11.56 0.79
CA LEU A 147 1.58 12.74 0.55
C LEU A 147 2.32 13.79 -0.28
N THR A 148 3.63 13.95 -0.07
CA THR A 148 4.43 14.94 -0.81
C THR A 148 4.89 14.46 -2.18
N SER A 149 5.19 13.17 -2.36
CA SER A 149 5.75 12.64 -3.61
C SER A 149 4.69 12.19 -4.59
N GLU A 150 3.79 11.30 -4.17
CA GLU A 150 2.81 10.65 -5.05
C GLU A 150 1.54 11.49 -5.12
N ASP A 151 1.00 11.89 -3.97
CA ASP A 151 -0.26 12.64 -3.92
C ASP A 151 -0.08 14.13 -4.18
N LYS A 152 1.17 14.63 -4.19
CA LYS A 152 1.54 16.01 -4.54
C LYS A 152 0.91 17.08 -3.65
N PHE A 153 0.65 16.76 -2.38
CA PHE A 153 0.36 17.77 -1.37
C PHE A 153 1.57 18.67 -1.15
N THR A 154 1.33 19.92 -0.73
CA THR A 154 2.43 20.78 -0.30
C THR A 154 3.04 20.22 0.99
N PRO A 155 4.33 20.49 1.26
CA PRO A 155 4.98 20.10 2.50
C PRO A 155 4.19 20.53 3.75
N GLU A 156 3.57 21.71 3.72
CA GLU A 156 2.80 22.25 4.84
C GLU A 156 1.51 21.46 5.07
N ALA A 157 0.79 21.07 4.01
CA ALA A 157 -0.43 20.26 4.12
C ALA A 157 -0.12 18.83 4.58
N ALA A 158 0.95 18.24 4.06
CA ALA A 158 1.43 16.93 4.50
C ALA A 158 1.87 16.97 5.97
N GLN A 159 2.60 18.02 6.38
CA GLN A 159 3.01 18.22 7.77
C GLN A 159 1.78 18.38 8.70
N TYR A 160 0.83 19.22 8.29
CA TYR A 160 -0.44 19.37 9.01
C TYR A 160 -1.14 18.02 9.18
N ALA A 161 -1.21 17.21 8.12
CA ALA A 161 -1.87 15.91 8.17
C ALA A 161 -1.22 14.97 9.21
N VAL A 162 0.11 14.85 9.22
CA VAL A 162 0.81 13.96 10.16
C VAL A 162 0.81 14.48 11.60
N ASP A 163 0.82 15.81 11.80
CA ASP A 163 0.71 16.43 13.12
C ASP A 163 -0.68 16.25 13.73
N ASN A 164 -1.72 16.28 12.89
CA ASN A 164 -3.12 16.12 13.31
C ASN A 164 -3.60 14.67 13.25
N LEU A 165 -2.75 13.75 12.81
CA LEU A 165 -3.04 12.33 12.87
C LEU A 165 -2.98 11.87 14.33
N LYS A 166 -4.13 11.48 14.89
CA LYS A 166 -4.24 10.80 16.20
C LYS A 166 -3.73 9.35 16.10
N ALA A 167 -2.52 9.22 15.59
CA ALA A 167 -1.82 8.00 15.28
C ALA A 167 -1.00 7.54 16.47
N ASP A 168 -1.15 6.27 16.83
CA ASP A 168 -0.18 5.56 17.67
C ASP A 168 0.79 4.81 16.75
N ASP A 169 2.01 5.35 16.61
CA ASP A 169 3.06 4.73 15.80
C ASP A 169 3.41 3.31 16.29
N ASN A 170 3.24 3.02 17.58
CA ASN A 170 3.45 1.66 18.10
C ASN A 170 2.40 0.69 17.59
N ALA A 171 1.13 1.12 17.54
CA ALA A 171 0.05 0.29 17.01
C ALA A 171 0.20 0.05 15.50
N ALA A 172 0.58 1.08 14.74
CA ALA A 172 0.86 0.94 13.30
C ALA A 172 2.05 0.00 13.05
N ALA A 173 3.16 0.20 13.76
CA ALA A 173 4.34 -0.67 13.65
C ALA A 173 4.02 -2.11 14.05
N HIS A 174 3.21 -2.34 15.09
CA HIS A 174 2.81 -3.69 15.48
C HIS A 174 1.93 -4.38 14.42
N ALA A 175 0.98 -3.65 13.82
CA ALA A 175 0.17 -4.18 12.73
C ALA A 175 1.02 -4.50 11.49
N ARG A 176 1.96 -3.62 11.14
CA ARG A 176 2.90 -3.85 10.04
C ARG A 176 3.83 -5.04 10.31
N ALA A 177 4.37 -5.13 11.52
CA ALA A 177 5.20 -6.26 11.97
C ALA A 177 4.44 -7.60 11.87
N LYS A 178 3.15 -7.60 12.24
CA LYS A 178 2.29 -8.77 12.13
C LYS A 178 2.08 -9.20 10.68
N TYR A 179 1.87 -8.24 9.77
CA TYR A 179 1.80 -8.52 8.34
C TYR A 179 3.11 -9.14 7.81
N CYS A 180 4.26 -8.55 8.14
CA CYS A 180 5.56 -9.07 7.69
C CYS A 180 5.82 -10.50 8.21
N LEU A 181 5.41 -10.78 9.45
CA LEU A 181 5.49 -12.12 10.03
C LEU A 181 4.54 -13.13 9.35
N GLU A 182 3.25 -12.80 9.27
CA GLU A 182 2.20 -13.78 8.90
C GLU A 182 2.03 -13.94 7.39
N ILE A 183 2.31 -12.90 6.61
CA ILE A 183 2.06 -12.88 5.16
C ILE A 183 3.36 -13.02 4.38
N ARG A 184 4.45 -12.37 4.84
CA ARG A 184 5.76 -12.42 4.18
C ARG A 184 6.72 -13.44 4.80
N HIS A 185 6.34 -14.07 5.91
CA HIS A 185 7.13 -15.07 6.63
C HIS A 185 8.55 -14.59 6.96
N GLU A 186 8.68 -13.34 7.39
CA GLU A 186 9.97 -12.73 7.70
C GLU A 186 10.48 -13.11 9.10
N SER A 187 11.80 -13.14 9.27
CA SER A 187 12.45 -13.29 10.57
C SER A 187 12.28 -12.05 11.45
N LYS A 188 12.58 -12.16 12.74
CA LYS A 188 12.57 -11.00 13.66
C LYS A 188 13.48 -9.87 13.16
N GLU A 189 14.67 -10.20 12.68
CA GLU A 189 15.63 -9.21 12.16
C GLU A 189 15.15 -8.62 10.84
N GLY A 190 14.58 -9.43 9.94
CA GLY A 190 13.97 -8.95 8.70
C GLY A 190 12.86 -7.94 8.95
N ILE A 191 11.93 -8.26 9.85
CA ILE A 191 10.84 -7.36 10.22
C ILE A 191 11.39 -6.05 10.79
N TYR A 192 12.37 -6.09 11.69
CA TYR A 192 12.98 -4.88 12.23
C TYR A 192 13.64 -4.03 11.14
N TYR A 193 14.35 -4.68 10.21
CA TYR A 193 15.00 -4.01 9.09
C TYR A 193 13.97 -3.30 8.20
N ASP A 194 12.91 -3.99 7.79
CA ASP A 194 11.86 -3.42 6.92
C ASP A 194 11.14 -2.27 7.63
N LEU A 195 10.79 -2.44 8.91
CA LEU A 195 10.13 -1.39 9.69
C LEU A 195 10.97 -0.10 9.77
N THR A 196 12.29 -0.22 9.88
CA THR A 196 13.18 0.96 10.03
C THR A 196 13.59 1.58 8.71
N THR A 197 13.75 0.78 7.65
CA THR A 197 14.29 1.23 6.37
C THR A 197 13.21 1.55 5.34
N GLU A 198 12.29 0.61 5.12
CA GLU A 198 11.22 0.73 4.12
C GLU A 198 10.04 1.50 4.71
N ASP A 199 9.55 1.08 5.87
CA ASP A 199 8.35 1.68 6.50
C ASP A 199 8.67 2.94 7.32
N LYS A 200 9.96 3.22 7.55
CA LYS A 200 10.49 4.45 8.19
C LYS A 200 9.98 4.71 9.62
N PHE A 201 9.67 3.66 10.37
CA PHE A 201 9.46 3.77 11.81
C PHE A 201 10.78 4.11 12.51
N THR A 202 10.69 4.84 13.64
CA THR A 202 11.88 5.04 14.46
C THR A 202 12.40 3.71 15.02
N PRO A 203 13.72 3.56 15.23
CA PRO A 203 14.28 2.32 15.79
C PRO A 203 13.60 1.86 17.08
N ASN A 204 13.25 2.78 17.97
CA ASN A 204 12.56 2.45 19.23
C ASN A 204 11.15 1.89 19.01
N VAL A 205 10.39 2.46 18.07
CA VAL A 205 9.04 1.98 17.73
C VAL A 205 9.11 0.62 17.03
N ALA A 206 10.05 0.45 16.09
CA ALA A 206 10.27 -0.83 15.42
C ALA A 206 10.70 -1.93 16.41
N GLN A 207 11.64 -1.60 17.31
CA GLN A 207 12.09 -2.51 18.37
C GLN A 207 10.93 -2.92 19.29
N HIS A 208 10.14 -1.96 19.74
CA HIS A 208 8.96 -2.21 20.53
C HIS A 208 7.97 -3.13 19.79
N ALA A 209 7.73 -2.92 18.50
CA ALA A 209 6.84 -3.76 17.72
C ALA A 209 7.32 -5.23 17.67
N VAL A 210 8.58 -5.47 17.31
CA VAL A 210 9.13 -6.83 17.19
C VAL A 210 9.27 -7.55 18.53
N ASP A 211 9.53 -6.83 19.63
CA ASP A 211 9.61 -7.43 20.97
C ASP A 211 8.24 -7.87 21.49
N ASN A 212 7.17 -7.22 21.03
CA ASN A 212 5.81 -7.51 21.45
C ASN A 212 5.05 -8.45 20.49
N LEU A 213 5.64 -8.91 19.39
CA LEU A 213 5.01 -9.86 18.46
C LEU A 213 4.70 -11.23 19.09
N LYS A 214 5.52 -11.68 20.06
CA LYS A 214 5.40 -13.01 20.71
C LYS A 214 5.18 -14.15 19.69
N ALA A 215 6.04 -14.22 18.69
CA ALA A 215 5.94 -15.17 17.59
C ALA A 215 6.76 -16.44 17.82
N ASP A 216 6.33 -17.54 17.18
CA ASP A 216 7.16 -18.73 16.96
C ASP A 216 7.96 -18.56 15.67
N TYR A 217 9.21 -18.11 15.80
CA TYR A 217 10.09 -17.89 14.65
C TYR A 217 10.60 -19.19 14.01
N ASN A 218 10.56 -20.32 14.72
CA ASN A 218 10.83 -21.63 14.12
C ASN A 218 9.72 -22.03 13.14
N ALA A 219 8.46 -21.80 13.51
CA ALA A 219 7.32 -22.00 12.61
C ALA A 219 7.37 -21.04 11.41
N THR A 220 7.76 -19.78 11.65
CA THR A 220 7.90 -18.77 10.58
C THR A 220 9.01 -19.14 9.60
N ALA A 221 10.17 -19.58 10.09
CA ALA A 221 11.27 -20.07 9.26
C ALA A 221 10.85 -21.28 8.42
N LEU A 222 10.05 -22.19 8.98
CA LEU A 222 9.50 -23.33 8.25
C LEU A 222 8.52 -22.89 7.14
N ALA A 223 7.69 -21.88 7.38
CA ALA A 223 6.82 -21.32 6.35
C ALA A 223 7.64 -20.70 5.20
N ALA A 224 8.65 -19.88 5.52
CA ALA A 224 9.57 -19.32 4.53
C ALA A 224 10.32 -20.42 3.74
N ALA A 225 10.76 -21.49 4.42
CA ALA A 225 11.40 -22.64 3.77
C ALA A 225 10.47 -23.33 2.77
N LYS A 226 9.19 -23.48 3.11
CA LYS A 226 8.17 -24.04 2.20
C LYS A 226 7.97 -23.16 0.98
N ASP A 227 7.96 -21.84 1.15
CA ASP A 227 7.87 -20.90 0.04
C ASP A 227 9.08 -20.99 -0.89
N TYR A 228 10.31 -20.97 -0.36
CA TYR A 228 11.50 -21.17 -1.18
C TYR A 228 11.44 -22.49 -1.94
N LYS A 229 11.13 -23.61 -1.26
CA LYS A 229 10.99 -24.91 -1.93
C LYS A 229 9.96 -24.87 -3.06
N LYS A 230 8.80 -24.26 -2.83
CA LYS A 230 7.68 -24.20 -3.79
C LYS A 230 7.97 -23.30 -4.99
N TYR A 231 8.56 -22.13 -4.77
CA TYR A 231 8.67 -21.09 -5.80
C TYR A 231 10.04 -21.00 -6.46
N THR A 232 11.10 -21.48 -5.80
CA THR A 232 12.47 -21.42 -6.34
C THR A 232 13.09 -22.79 -6.58
N ASN A 233 12.42 -23.88 -6.18
CA ASN A 233 12.89 -25.26 -6.35
C ASN A 233 14.28 -25.52 -5.72
N MET A 234 14.65 -24.73 -4.71
CA MET A 234 15.93 -24.85 -4.01
C MET A 234 16.05 -26.17 -3.23
N SER A 235 17.27 -26.68 -3.15
CA SER A 235 17.62 -27.80 -2.28
C SER A 235 17.54 -27.42 -0.80
N PRO A 236 17.40 -28.39 0.13
CA PRO A 236 17.44 -28.14 1.57
C PRO A 236 18.67 -27.34 2.05
N ALA A 237 19.84 -27.57 1.44
CA ALA A 237 21.07 -26.86 1.80
C ALA A 237 21.04 -25.39 1.35
N GLU A 238 20.54 -25.12 0.15
CA GLU A 238 20.37 -23.75 -0.38
C GLU A 238 19.32 -22.98 0.43
N ILE A 239 18.21 -23.63 0.79
CA ILE A 239 17.17 -23.02 1.64
C ILE A 239 17.77 -22.63 3.00
N ARG A 240 18.52 -23.52 3.65
CA ARG A 240 19.18 -23.20 4.93
C ARG A 240 20.08 -21.97 4.81
N HIS A 241 20.90 -21.93 3.75
CA HIS A 241 21.81 -20.81 3.50
C HIS A 241 21.03 -19.52 3.22
N GLN A 242 19.98 -19.57 2.42
CA GLN A 242 19.17 -18.42 2.06
C GLN A 242 18.41 -17.85 3.27
N LEU A 243 17.85 -18.71 4.12
CA LEU A 243 17.18 -18.28 5.36
C LEU A 243 18.14 -17.58 6.31
N ALA A 244 19.36 -18.10 6.49
CA ALA A 244 20.36 -17.53 7.40
C ALA A 244 21.16 -16.36 6.81
N SER A 245 21.02 -16.08 5.51
CA SER A 245 21.79 -15.04 4.84
C SER A 245 21.37 -13.64 5.30
N GLN A 246 22.36 -12.77 5.54
CA GLN A 246 22.12 -11.36 5.84
C GLN A 246 21.44 -10.59 4.69
N TYR A 247 21.52 -11.11 3.46
CA TYR A 247 20.85 -10.61 2.25
C TYR A 247 19.61 -11.45 1.88
N GLY A 248 19.27 -12.43 2.71
CA GLY A 248 18.14 -13.33 2.52
C GLY A 248 17.15 -13.21 3.67
N GLY A 249 16.77 -14.33 4.26
CA GLY A 249 15.72 -14.38 5.28
C GLY A 249 16.11 -13.82 6.65
N LYS A 250 17.41 -13.62 6.93
CA LYS A 250 17.94 -13.14 8.23
C LYS A 250 17.45 -13.93 9.46
N PHE A 251 17.07 -15.19 9.26
CA PHE A 251 16.79 -16.09 10.36
C PHE A 251 18.09 -16.44 11.10
N THR A 252 17.98 -16.77 12.38
CA THR A 252 19.10 -17.34 13.11
C THR A 252 19.53 -18.67 12.48
N PRO A 253 20.81 -19.08 12.62
CA PRO A 253 21.27 -20.39 12.15
C PRO A 253 20.42 -21.54 12.70
N GLU A 254 19.95 -21.43 13.93
CA GLU A 254 19.11 -22.42 14.62
C GLU A 254 17.71 -22.51 14.00
N GLU A 255 17.05 -21.38 13.73
CA GLU A 255 15.74 -21.34 13.06
C GLU A 255 15.81 -21.88 11.63
N ALA A 256 16.87 -21.51 10.89
CA ALA A 256 17.10 -22.01 9.53
C ALA A 256 17.35 -23.54 9.54
N ALA A 257 18.10 -24.05 10.52
CA ALA A 257 18.33 -25.47 10.68
C ALA A 257 17.03 -26.21 11.05
N TYR A 258 16.25 -25.67 11.98
CA TYR A 258 14.94 -26.19 12.36
C TYR A 258 14.01 -26.29 11.14
N ALA A 259 13.90 -25.22 10.35
CA ALA A 259 13.04 -25.15 9.18
C ALA A 259 13.36 -26.27 8.18
N VAL A 260 14.64 -26.50 7.89
CA VAL A 260 15.06 -27.53 6.94
C VAL A 260 14.87 -28.94 7.49
N GLN A 261 15.08 -29.16 8.79
CA GLN A 261 14.81 -30.45 9.44
C GLN A 261 13.33 -30.86 9.35
N HIS A 262 12.42 -29.88 9.35
CA HIS A 262 10.97 -30.09 9.33
C HIS A 262 10.34 -29.88 7.94
N LEU A 263 11.13 -29.59 6.91
CA LEU A 263 10.64 -29.19 5.57
C LEU A 263 9.90 -30.29 4.81
N ASN A 264 10.15 -31.56 5.14
CA ASN A 264 9.56 -32.73 4.47
C ASN A 264 8.58 -33.52 5.35
N GLN A 265 8.20 -32.95 6.51
CA GLN A 265 7.16 -33.49 7.38
C GLN A 265 5.81 -32.94 6.95
#